data_AF-A0A401U4D7-F1
#
_entry.id   AF-A0A401U4D7-F1
#
_cell.length_a   1.000
_cell.length_b   1.000
_cell.length_c   1.000
_cell.angle_alpha   90.00
_cell.angle_beta   90.00
_cell.angle_gamma   90.00
#
_symmetry.space_group_name_H-M   'P 1'
#
loop_
_entity.id
_entity.type
_entity.pdbx_description
1 polymer ?
#
loop_
_entity_poly.entity_id
_entity_poly.type
_entity_poly.pdbx_seq_one_letter_code
_entity_poly.pdbx_strand_id
1 'polypeptide(L)'
;MQSKAQIDQVLRQKSEAKEIPGVVAVAATGKDVIYEGAFGKRDLSKSDPMTADSVFWIASMTKAVTSAGAMQLVEQGKLSLDEPIGKLLPDLAAPQVLEGFDAKG
;
A
#
# COMPACT_ATOMS: atom_id res chain seq x y z
N MET A 1 17.39 -5.99 18.80
CA MET A 1 16.00 -6.22 18.37
C MET A 1 15.09 -5.83 19.52
N GLN A 2 14.04 -5.04 19.26
CA GLN A 2 13.00 -4.86 20.27
C GLN A 2 12.24 -6.18 20.45
N SER A 3 11.84 -6.51 21.68
CA SER A 3 11.00 -7.68 21.93
C SER A 3 9.57 -7.42 21.45
N LYS A 4 8.82 -8.49 21.13
CA LYS A 4 7.38 -8.39 20.81
C LYS A 4 6.62 -7.51 21.80
N ALA A 5 6.90 -7.68 23.10
CA ALA A 5 6.25 -6.91 24.16
C ALA A 5 6.53 -5.40 24.06
N GLN A 6 7.73 -4.99 23.66
CA GLN A 6 8.06 -3.57 23.46
C GLN A 6 7.30 -2.97 22.27
N ILE A 7 7.19 -3.71 21.16
CA ILE A 7 6.43 -3.25 19.99
C ILE A 7 4.93 -3.15 20.33
N ASP A 8 4.38 -4.19 20.98
CA ASP A 8 2.98 -4.20 21.44
C ASP A 8 2.69 -3.01 22.36
N GLN A 9 3.60 -2.72 23.29
CA GLN A 9 3.45 -1.59 24.22
C GLN A 9 3.35 -0.26 23.47
N VAL A 10 4.23 0.01 22.51
CA VAL A 10 4.22 1.27 21.75
C VAL A 10 2.93 1.40 20.94
N LEU A 11 2.55 0.37 20.19
CA LEU A 11 1.36 0.42 19.34
C LEU A 11 0.08 0.55 20.16
N ARG A 12 -0.02 -0.18 21.28
CA ARG A 12 -1.13 -0.08 22.23
C ARG A 12 -1.23 1.33 22.81
N GLN A 13 -0.13 1.86 23.36
CA GLN A 13 -0.11 3.19 23.96
C GLN A 13 -0.59 4.27 22.99
N LYS A 14 -0.15 4.22 21.72
CA LYS A 14 -0.58 5.18 20.69
C LYS A 14 -2.07 5.08 20.36
N SER A 15 -2.62 3.86 20.35
CA SER A 15 -4.06 3.67 20.17
C SER A 15 -4.89 4.10 21.39
N GLU A 16 -4.44 3.80 22.62
CA GLU A 16 -5.12 4.17 23.87
C GLU A 16 -5.09 5.69 24.12
N ALA A 17 -3.98 6.35 23.75
CA ALA A 17 -3.85 7.80 23.76
C ALA A 17 -4.68 8.50 22.66
N LYS A 18 -5.37 7.73 21.79
CA LYS A 18 -6.17 8.22 20.65
C LYS A 18 -5.36 9.05 19.64
N GLU A 19 -4.04 8.87 19.58
CA GLU A 19 -3.20 9.47 18.53
C GLU A 19 -3.46 8.79 17.17
N ILE A 20 -3.80 7.50 17.20
CA ILE A 20 -4.27 6.73 16.05
C ILE A 20 -5.53 5.93 16.45
N PRO A 21 -6.52 5.74 15.54
CA PRO A 21 -7.71 4.95 15.84
C PRO A 21 -7.39 3.47 16.13
N GLY A 22 -6.49 2.90 15.34
CA GLY A 22 -6.04 1.53 15.43
C GLY A 22 -4.95 1.23 14.42
N VAL A 23 -4.28 0.09 14.59
CA VAL A 23 -3.11 -0.29 13.81
C VAL A 23 -3.02 -1.81 13.72
N VAL A 24 -2.57 -2.30 12.57
CA VAL A 24 -2.05 -3.66 12.40
C VAL A 24 -0.60 -3.53 11.94
N ALA A 25 0.30 -4.30 12.55
CA ALA A 25 1.71 -4.31 12.21
C ALA A 25 2.20 -5.75 12.08
N VAL A 26 2.96 -6.01 11.01
CA VAL A 26 3.55 -7.31 10.70
C VAL A 26 5.02 -7.12 10.33
N ALA A 27 5.89 -7.99 10.83
CA ALA A 27 7.25 -8.13 10.36
C ALA A 27 7.52 -9.61 10.03
N ALA A 28 8.14 -9.87 8.88
CA ALA A 28 8.38 -11.22 8.39
C ALA A 28 9.77 -11.34 7.73
N THR A 29 10.28 -12.56 7.73
CA THR A 29 11.41 -12.97 6.89
C THR A 29 10.89 -13.75 5.68
N GLY A 30 11.78 -14.19 4.79
CA GLY A 30 11.39 -15.10 3.70
C GLY A 30 10.92 -16.49 4.16
N LYS A 31 10.95 -16.80 5.46
CA LYS A 31 10.58 -18.10 6.02
C LYS A 31 9.35 -18.04 6.92
N ASP A 32 9.20 -16.97 7.69
CA ASP A 32 8.27 -16.90 8.80
C ASP A 32 7.90 -15.46 9.18
N VAL A 33 6.72 -15.30 9.79
CA VAL A 33 6.29 -14.06 10.45
C VAL A 33 6.91 -14.01 11.84
N ILE A 34 7.76 -13.00 12.08
CA ILE A 34 8.49 -12.84 13.34
C ILE A 34 7.78 -11.88 14.32
N TYR A 35 6.79 -11.14 13.83
CA TYR A 35 5.93 -10.29 14.63
C TYR A 35 4.59 -10.06 13.92
N GLU A 36 3.49 -10.13 14.67
CA GLU A 36 2.16 -9.70 14.26
C GLU A 36 1.43 -9.11 15.48
N GLY A 37 0.79 -7.97 15.29
CA GLY A 37 0.01 -7.31 16.34
C GLY A 37 -1.08 -6.41 15.76
N ALA A 38 -2.21 -6.33 16.46
CA ALA A 38 -3.33 -5.45 16.13
C ALA A 38 -3.88 -4.77 17.39
N PHE A 39 -4.05 -3.44 17.34
CA PHE A 39 -4.47 -2.63 18.48
C PHE A 39 -5.43 -1.52 18.07
N GLY A 40 -6.25 -1.06 19.02
CA GLY A 40 -7.25 -0.01 18.80
C GLY A 40 -8.52 -0.50 18.12
N LYS A 41 -9.22 0.41 17.46
CA LYS A 41 -10.53 0.19 16.82
C LYS A 41 -10.45 0.33 15.31
N ARG A 42 -11.21 -0.51 14.61
CA ARG A 42 -11.38 -0.43 13.15
C ARG A 42 -12.27 0.74 12.74
N ASP A 43 -13.31 0.97 13.53
CA ASP A 43 -14.34 1.99 13.29
C ASP A 43 -14.60 2.73 14.60
N LEU A 44 -14.42 4.06 14.59
CA LEU A 44 -14.59 4.90 15.78
C LEU A 44 -16.07 5.06 16.20
N SER A 45 -17.00 4.85 15.27
CA SER A 45 -18.44 4.88 15.54
C SER A 45 -18.94 3.55 16.15
N LYS A 46 -18.16 2.48 16.01
CA LYS A 46 -18.48 1.14 16.50
C LYS A 46 -17.49 0.69 17.58
N SER A 47 -17.75 -0.51 18.09
CA SER A 47 -16.87 -1.16 19.08
C SER A 47 -15.94 -2.18 18.44
N ASP A 48 -15.91 -2.28 17.11
CA ASP A 48 -15.17 -3.31 16.39
C ASP A 48 -13.66 -3.13 16.61
N PRO A 49 -12.97 -4.13 17.18
CA PRO A 49 -11.54 -4.05 17.40
C PRO A 49 -10.80 -4.12 16.07
N MET A 50 -9.60 -3.56 16.04
CA MET A 50 -8.67 -3.84 14.96
C MET A 50 -8.20 -5.30 15.05
N THR A 51 -8.27 -6.04 13.94
CA THR A 51 -7.74 -7.42 13.82
C THR A 51 -6.75 -7.50 12.67
N ALA A 52 -5.94 -8.57 12.61
CA ALA A 52 -5.04 -8.83 11.49
C ALA A 52 -5.78 -8.88 10.13
N ASP A 53 -7.00 -9.44 10.13
CA ASP A 53 -7.86 -9.54 8.94
C ASP A 53 -8.72 -8.29 8.64
N SER A 54 -8.43 -7.15 9.29
CA SER A 54 -9.12 -5.90 8.95
C SER A 54 -8.85 -5.50 7.50
N VAL A 55 -9.93 -5.19 6.77
CA VAL A 55 -9.82 -4.65 5.41
C VAL A 55 -9.45 -3.16 5.51
N PHE A 56 -8.34 -2.79 4.87
CA PHE A 56 -7.88 -1.42 4.76
C PHE A 56 -7.99 -0.90 3.33
N TRP A 57 -8.26 0.39 3.19
CA TRP A 57 -8.02 1.09 1.94
C TRP A 57 -6.51 1.38 1.81
N ILE A 58 -5.80 0.57 1.03
CA ILE A 58 -4.33 0.61 0.94
C ILE A 58 -3.78 1.72 0.02
N ALA A 59 -4.65 2.49 -0.62
CA ALA A 59 -4.30 3.61 -1.51
C ALA A 59 -3.16 3.29 -2.50
N SER A 60 -2.07 4.07 -2.50
CA SER A 60 -0.95 3.90 -3.44
C SER A 60 -0.17 2.58 -3.26
N MET A 61 -0.35 1.83 -2.16
CA MET A 61 0.29 0.52 -1.99
C MET A 61 -0.17 -0.47 -3.08
N THR A 62 -1.34 -0.24 -3.70
CA THR A 62 -1.81 -1.00 -4.87
C THR A 62 -0.79 -1.01 -6.02
N LYS A 63 0.05 0.04 -6.18
CA LYS A 63 1.06 0.12 -7.24
C LYS A 63 2.01 -1.07 -7.23
N ALA A 64 2.47 -1.53 -6.05
CA ALA A 64 3.38 -2.68 -5.97
C ALA A 64 2.72 -3.96 -6.53
N VAL A 65 1.43 -4.17 -6.23
CA VAL A 65 0.66 -5.30 -6.76
C VAL A 65 0.46 -5.17 -8.27
N THR A 66 0.09 -3.98 -8.76
CA THR A 66 -0.05 -3.72 -10.21
C THR A 66 1.27 -3.92 -10.95
N SER A 67 2.39 -3.45 -10.41
CA SER A 67 3.72 -3.63 -10.99
C SER A 67 4.12 -5.10 -11.04
N ALA A 68 3.85 -5.88 -9.99
CA ALA A 68 4.09 -7.33 -10.02
C ALA A 68 3.26 -8.02 -11.13
N GLY A 69 1.98 -7.66 -11.29
CA GLY A 69 1.14 -8.15 -12.38
C GLY A 69 1.69 -7.75 -13.76
N ALA A 70 2.17 -6.52 -13.92
CA ALA A 70 2.80 -6.07 -15.17
C ALA A 70 4.08 -6.88 -15.48
N MET A 71 4.92 -7.14 -14.49
CA MET A 71 6.13 -7.96 -14.68
C MET A 71 5.80 -9.42 -15.03
N GLN A 72 4.73 -9.99 -14.49
CA GLN A 72 4.26 -11.32 -14.93
C GLN A 72 3.85 -11.32 -16.41
N LEU A 73 3.28 -10.22 -16.93
CA LEU A 73 2.99 -10.09 -18.36
C LEU A 73 4.26 -9.96 -19.20
N VAL A 74 5.30 -9.33 -18.66
CA VAL A 74 6.64 -9.27 -19.29
C VAL A 74 7.26 -10.66 -19.38
N GLU A 75 7.25 -11.43 -18.28
CA GLU A 75 7.74 -12.81 -18.26
C GLU A 75 6.99 -13.71 -19.26
N GLN A 76 5.70 -13.44 -19.48
CA GLN A 76 4.87 -14.14 -20.48
C GLN A 76 5.07 -13.65 -21.93
N GLY A 77 5.91 -12.63 -22.16
CA GLY A 77 6.11 -12.02 -23.47
C GLY A 77 4.90 -11.25 -24.01
N LYS A 78 3.94 -10.88 -23.15
CA LYS A 78 2.73 -10.12 -23.52
C LYS A 78 2.88 -8.62 -23.38
N LEU A 79 3.88 -8.20 -22.60
CA LEU A 79 4.28 -6.82 -22.40
C LEU A 79 5.79 -6.74 -22.59
N SER A 80 6.29 -5.66 -23.15
CA SER A 80 7.73 -5.37 -23.19
C SER A 80 7.98 -4.07 -22.42
N LEU A 81 9.08 -4.03 -21.66
CA LEU A 81 9.46 -2.84 -20.90
C LEU A 81 9.96 -1.71 -21.81
N ASP A 82 10.55 -2.06 -22.95
CA ASP A 82 11.21 -1.12 -23.87
C ASP A 82 10.37 -0.80 -25.11
N GLU A 83 9.23 -1.47 -25.28
CA GLU A 83 8.35 -1.21 -26.42
C GLU A 83 7.46 0.01 -26.16
N PRO A 84 7.27 0.90 -27.15
CA PRO A 84 6.35 2.02 -27.02
C PRO A 84 4.93 1.56 -26.65
N ILE A 85 4.38 2.12 -25.56
CA ILE A 85 3.08 1.72 -25.02
C ILE A 85 1.92 1.94 -25.98
N GLY A 86 2.06 2.85 -26.96
CA GLY A 86 1.03 3.19 -27.93
C GLY A 86 0.49 2.02 -28.75
N LYS A 87 1.24 0.91 -28.87
CA LYS A 87 0.76 -0.34 -29.49
C LYS A 87 -0.32 -1.04 -28.66
N LEU A 88 -0.25 -0.92 -27.33
CA LEU A 88 -1.18 -1.51 -26.38
C LEU A 88 -2.26 -0.52 -25.92
N LEU A 89 -1.88 0.75 -25.74
CA LEU A 89 -2.75 1.84 -25.29
C LEU A 89 -2.65 3.01 -26.28
N PRO A 90 -3.44 3.00 -27.37
CA PRO A 90 -3.37 4.02 -28.43
C PRO A 90 -3.56 5.46 -27.92
N ASP A 91 -4.37 5.67 -26.89
CA ASP A 91 -4.58 6.98 -26.28
C ASP A 91 -3.31 7.56 -25.63
N LEU A 92 -2.35 6.71 -25.28
CA LEU A 92 -1.04 7.09 -24.74
C LEU A 92 0.07 7.08 -25.80
N ALA A 93 -0.26 6.96 -27.09
CA ALA A 93 0.73 6.95 -28.16
C ALA A 93 1.39 8.31 -28.39
N ALA A 94 0.66 9.40 -28.15
CA ALA A 94 1.14 10.77 -28.34
C ALA A 94 0.52 11.75 -27.31
N PRO A 95 0.79 11.57 -26.01
CA PRO A 95 0.30 12.49 -24.99
C PRO A 95 0.93 13.88 -25.19
N GLN A 96 0.13 14.93 -25.05
CA GLN A 96 0.65 16.29 -25.05
C GLN A 96 1.32 16.60 -23.70
N VAL A 97 2.44 17.31 -23.76
CA VAL A 97 3.14 17.79 -22.57
C VAL A 97 2.57 19.15 -22.21
N LEU A 98 2.05 19.28 -20.98
CA LEU A 98 1.66 20.58 -20.44
C LEU A 98 2.90 21.35 -20.00
N GLU A 99 3.33 22.33 -20.79
CA GLU A 99 4.53 23.15 -20.51
C GLU A 99 4.25 24.35 -19.60
N GLY A 100 2.99 24.80 -19.54
CA GLY A 100 2.59 25.95 -18.74
C GLY A 100 1.30 26.58 -19.25
N PHE A 101 1.04 27.79 -18.78
CA PHE A 101 -0.11 28.62 -19.13
C PHE A 101 0.40 29.96 -19.68
N ASP A 102 -0.33 30.54 -20.62
CA ASP A 102 0.06 31.84 -21.17
C ASP A 102 -0.33 32.98 -20.21
N ALA A 103 -0.09 34.23 -20.60
CA ALA A 103 -0.39 35.40 -19.76
C ALA A 103 -1.90 35.55 -19.42
N LYS A 104 -2.79 34.83 -20.11
CA LYS A 104 -4.23 34.82 -19.89
C LYS A 104 -4.71 33.59 -19.10
N GLY A 105 -3.81 32.66 -18.75
CA GLY A 105 -4.15 31.38 -18.13
C GLY A 105 -4.47 30.34 -19.19
#